data_AF-A0A6A5VAT9-F1
#
_entry.id   AF-A0A6A5VAT9-F1
#
_cell.length_a   1.000
_cell.length_b   1.000
_cell.length_c   1.000
_cell.angle_alpha   90.00
_cell.angle_beta   90.00
_cell.angle_gamma   90.00
#
_symmetry.space_group_name_H-M   'P 1'
#
loop_
_entity.id
_entity.type
_entity.pdbx_description
1 polymer ?
#
loop_
_entity_poly.entity_id
_entity_poly.type
_entity_poly.pdbx_seq_one_letter_code
_entity_poly.pdbx_strand_id
1 'polypeptide(L)' 'VLAGPALAGPATYGVCQAGCPALVMACYSAAGFTWGTTLGASAPATIAACNTAFGTCQAACAAVLLAPMP' A
#
# COMPACT_ATOMS: atom_id res chain seq x y z
N VAL A 1 -2.14 -23.02 -24.69
CA VAL A 1 -1.20 -21.92 -24.39
C VAL A 1 -0.54 -22.24 -23.05
N LEU A 2 0.78 -22.41 -23.07
CA LEU A 2 1.60 -22.77 -21.92
C LEU A 2 1.75 -21.53 -21.02
N ALA A 3 1.04 -21.48 -19.88
CA ALA A 3 1.29 -20.44 -18.88
C ALA A 3 2.60 -20.80 -18.16
N GLY A 4 3.72 -20.22 -18.60
CA GLY A 4 5.02 -20.38 -17.95
C GLY A 4 4.97 -19.95 -16.48
N PRO A 5 5.96 -20.36 -15.65
CA PRO A 5 5.95 -20.12 -14.21
C PRO A 5 5.74 -18.62 -13.99
N ALA A 6 4.62 -18.30 -13.37
CA ALA A 6 4.11 -16.95 -13.37
C ALA A 6 5.16 -16.01 -12.73
N LEU A 7 5.40 -14.87 -13.36
CA LEU A 7 6.07 -13.70 -12.77
C LEU A 7 5.25 -13.11 -11.58
N ALA A 8 4.35 -13.90 -10.99
CA ALA A 8 3.31 -13.50 -10.05
C ALA A 8 3.79 -13.31 -8.60
N GLY A 9 5.11 -13.28 -8.36
CA GLY A 9 5.68 -12.93 -7.05
C GLY A 9 6.19 -11.47 -7.01
N PRO A 10 7.41 -11.16 -7.48
CA PRO A 10 7.97 -9.82 -7.34
C PRO A 10 7.29 -8.74 -8.19
N ALA A 11 6.81 -9.08 -9.39
CA ALA A 11 6.18 -8.10 -10.28
C ALA A 11 4.80 -7.68 -9.78
N THR A 12 3.99 -8.63 -9.31
CA THR A 12 2.69 -8.38 -8.67
C THR A 12 2.85 -7.66 -7.34
N TYR A 13 3.86 -8.02 -6.54
CA TYR A 13 4.23 -7.25 -5.35
C TYR A 13 4.58 -5.81 -5.70
N GLY A 14 5.40 -5.57 -6.73
CA GLY A 14 5.76 -4.24 -7.19
C GLY A 14 4.55 -3.40 -7.62
N VAL A 15 3.62 -3.99 -8.38
CA VAL A 15 2.37 -3.33 -8.78
C VAL A 15 1.49 -3.01 -7.56
N CYS A 16 1.35 -3.95 -6.62
CA CYS A 16 0.60 -3.76 -5.38
C CYS A 16 1.21 -2.63 -4.53
N GLN A 17 2.53 -2.67 -4.32
CA GLN A 17 3.30 -1.63 -3.64
C GLN A 17 3.14 -0.26 -4.27
N ALA A 18 3.10 -0.18 -5.61
CA ALA A 18 2.93 1.08 -6.33
C ALA A 18 1.51 1.67 -6.17
N GLY A 19 0.51 0.83 -5.92
CA GLY A 19 -0.88 1.26 -5.70
C GLY A 19 -1.14 1.85 -4.30
N CYS A 20 -0.50 1.32 -3.25
CA CYS A 20 -0.72 1.80 -1.88
C CYS A 20 -0.41 3.30 -1.67
N PRO A 21 0.65 3.89 -2.26
CA PRO A 21 0.91 5.33 -2.23
C PRO A 21 -0.22 6.15 -2.84
N ALA A 22 -0.84 5.68 -3.93
CA ALA A 22 -1.97 6.39 -4.54
C ALA A 22 -3.18 6.45 -3.59
N LEU A 23 -3.44 5.36 -2.84
CA LEU A 23 -4.50 5.32 -1.82
C LEU A 23 -4.26 6.32 -0.69
N VAL A 24 -3.06 6.34 -0.11
CA VAL A 24 -2.78 7.25 1.01
C VAL A 24 -2.77 8.71 0.56
N MET A 25 -2.25 9.00 -0.63
CA MET A 25 -2.28 10.33 -1.23
C MET A 25 -3.71 10.83 -1.45
N ALA A 26 -4.60 9.96 -1.94
CA ALA A 26 -6.02 10.30 -2.12
C ALA A 26 -6.70 10.58 -0.78
N CYS A 27 -6.45 9.76 0.24
CA CYS A 27 -7.00 9.93 1.60
C CYS A 27 -6.54 11.25 2.25
N TYR A 28 -5.24 11.55 2.15
CA TYR A 28 -4.67 12.81 2.62
C TYR A 28 -5.24 14.02 1.88
N SER A 29 -5.37 13.93 0.55
CA SER A 29 -5.95 15.00 -0.27
C SER A 29 -7.40 15.27 0.09
N ALA A 30 -8.21 14.22 0.33
CA ALA A 30 -9.59 14.37 0.80
C ALA A 30 -9.67 15.03 2.19
N ALA A 31 -8.65 14.83 3.03
CA ALA A 31 -8.52 15.48 4.33
C ALA A 31 -7.91 16.90 4.25
N GLY A 32 -7.44 17.35 3.09
CA GLY A 32 -6.79 18.66 2.93
C GLY A 32 -5.32 18.71 3.39
N PHE A 33 -4.65 17.56 3.49
CA PHE A 33 -3.25 17.45 3.90
C PHE A 33 -2.35 16.96 2.77
N THR A 34 -1.07 17.31 2.83
CA THR A 34 -0.04 16.73 1.95
C THR A 34 0.58 15.51 2.63
N TRP A 35 0.69 14.40 1.90
CA TRP A 35 1.33 13.20 2.43
C TRP A 35 2.82 13.45 2.72
N GLY A 36 3.31 12.90 3.83
CA GLY A 36 4.69 13.08 4.27
C GLY A 36 4.99 14.41 4.97
N THR A 37 4.09 15.40 4.94
CA THR A 37 4.28 16.68 5.67
C THR A 37 3.70 16.66 7.08
N THR A 38 2.81 15.71 7.37
CA THR A 38 2.20 15.52 8.70
C THR A 38 2.91 14.35 9.40
N LEU A 39 3.71 14.64 10.42
CA LEU A 39 4.57 13.66 11.10
C LEU A 39 4.16 13.45 12.57
N GLY A 40 4.05 12.18 12.98
CA GLY A 40 4.07 11.79 14.39
C GLY A 40 2.76 11.98 15.16
N ALA A 41 2.88 12.06 16.50
CA ALA A 41 1.76 12.03 17.44
C ALA A 41 0.79 13.23 17.34
N SER A 42 1.17 14.30 16.62
CA SER A 42 0.32 15.46 16.34
C SER A 42 -0.55 15.28 15.09
N ALA A 43 -0.47 14.14 14.40
CA ALA A 43 -1.30 13.85 13.25
C ALA A 43 -2.79 13.82 13.65
N PRO A 44 -3.67 14.51 12.92
CA PRO A 44 -5.11 14.39 13.11
C PRO A 44 -5.57 12.93 13.01
N ALA A 45 -6.64 12.57 13.71
CA ALA A 45 -7.17 11.20 13.70
C ALA A 45 -7.44 10.67 12.28
N THR A 46 -7.91 11.53 11.37
CA THR A 46 -8.13 11.16 9.96
C THR A 46 -6.82 10.77 9.25
N ILE A 47 -5.72 11.46 9.56
CA ILE A 47 -4.40 11.20 8.99
C ILE A 47 -3.81 9.92 9.58
N ALA A 48 -4.00 9.67 10.88
CA ALA A 48 -3.65 8.40 11.49
C ALA A 48 -4.38 7.24 10.78
N ALA A 49 -5.69 7.38 10.53
CA ALA A 49 -6.47 6.37 9.80
C ALA A 49 -5.99 6.15 8.36
N CYS A 50 -5.66 7.23 7.61
CA CYS A 50 -5.07 7.11 6.27
C CYS A 50 -3.75 6.31 6.29
N ASN A 51 -2.88 6.56 7.27
CA ASN A 51 -1.62 5.81 7.42
C ASN A 51 -1.84 4.35 7.85
N THR A 52 -2.81 4.09 8.72
CA THR A 52 -3.18 2.71 9.07
C THR A 52 -3.65 1.95 7.83
N ALA A 53 -4.51 2.55 7.00
CA ALA A 53 -4.96 1.94 5.74
C ALA A 53 -3.81 1.73 4.74
N PHE A 54 -2.84 2.65 4.69
CA PHE A 54 -1.62 2.45 3.91
C PHE A 54 -0.81 1.25 4.41
N GLY A 55 -0.61 1.14 5.72
CA GLY A 55 0.11 0.02 6.33
C GLY A 55 -0.58 -1.33 6.10
N THR A 56 -1.91 -1.39 6.18
CA THR A 56 -2.65 -2.62 5.87
C THR A 56 -2.55 -3.00 4.40
N CYS A 57 -2.59 -2.03 3.49
CA CYS A 57 -2.36 -2.25 2.05
C CYS A 57 -0.97 -2.84 1.80
N GLN A 58 0.07 -2.26 2.40
CA GLN A 58 1.46 -2.74 2.30
C GLN A 58 1.60 -4.17 2.85
N ALA A 59 0.99 -4.46 4.01
CA ALA A 59 1.01 -5.79 4.61
C ALA A 59 0.32 -6.85 3.71
N ALA A 60 -0.79 -6.49 3.07
CA ALA A 60 -1.46 -7.35 2.10
C ALA A 60 -0.57 -7.62 0.87
N CYS A 61 0.13 -6.60 0.36
CA CYS A 61 1.09 -6.78 -0.73
C CYS A 61 2.22 -7.74 -0.31
N ALA A 62 2.76 -7.60 0.89
CA ALA A 62 3.77 -8.51 1.42
C ALA A 62 3.27 -9.97 1.52
N ALA A 63 1.99 -10.18 1.87
CA ALA A 63 1.40 -11.51 1.88
C ALA A 63 1.35 -12.14 0.47
N VAL A 64 1.11 -11.35 -0.59
CA VAL A 64 1.15 -11.83 -1.99
C VAL A 64 2.57 -12.27 -2.38
N LEU A 65 3.61 -11.58 -1.89
CA LEU A 65 5.00 -11.95 -2.16
C LEU A 65 5.44 -13.22 -1.40
N LEU A 66 4.98 -13.36 -0.15
CA LEU A 66 5.41 -14.42 0.77
C LEU A 66 4.54 -15.68 0.71
N ALA A 67 3.40 -15.63 0.02
CA ALA A 67 2.54 -16.79 -0.16
C ALA A 67 3.29 -17.88 -0.93
N PRO A 68 3.41 -19.11 -0.39
CA PRO A 68 4.01 -20.22 -1.11
C PRO A 68 3.16 -20.53 -2.35
N MET A 69 3.77 -20.47 -3.53
CA MET A 69 3.18 -20.93 -4.79
C MET A 69 3.14 -22.47 -4.82
N PRO A 70 1.98 -23.16 -4.95
CA PRO A 70 1.99 -24.59 -5.25
C PRO A 70 2.67 -24.97 -6.57
#